data_AF-A0A1F9HV60-F1
#
_entry.id   AF-A0A1F9HV60-F1
#
_cell.length_a   1.000
_cell.length_b   1.000
_cell.length_c   1.000
_cell.angle_alpha   90.00
_cell.angle_beta   90.00
_cell.angle_gamma   90.00
#
_symmetry.space_group_name_H-M   'P 1'
#
loop_
_entity.id
_entity.type
_entity.pdbx_description
1 polymer ?
#
loop_
_entity_poly.entity_id
_entity_poly.type
_entity_poly.pdbx_seq_one_letter_code
_entity_poly.pdbx_strand_id
1 'polypeptide(L)'
;MTCSSCHNPHGTPTPKLLKTTSVNETCYTCHAEKRGPFLWEHPPVMENCTNCHDPHGSNHEKMLNLPKPRVCQQCHDEDRHPTNPQRVVGSTRFLFGRACTNCHFNVHGSNHPSGTGFVR
;
A
#
# COMPACT_ATOMS: atom_id res chain seq x y z
N MET A 1 16.20 10.72 7.91
CA MET A 1 15.61 11.47 6.77
C MET A 1 15.19 12.83 7.26
N THR A 2 15.24 13.84 6.39
CA THR A 2 14.79 15.22 6.67
C THR A 2 13.77 15.64 5.62
N CYS A 3 13.09 16.77 5.81
CA CYS A 3 12.12 17.29 4.83
C CYS A 3 12.75 17.44 3.43
N SER A 4 14.00 17.90 3.39
CA SER A 4 14.78 18.06 2.16
C SER A 4 15.18 16.73 1.51
N SER A 5 14.94 15.58 2.13
CA SER A 5 15.12 14.28 1.45
C SER A 5 14.05 14.08 0.37
N CYS A 6 12.83 14.60 0.57
CA CYS A 6 11.70 14.43 -0.36
C CYS A 6 11.30 15.73 -1.06
N HIS A 7 11.41 16.87 -0.36
CA HIS A 7 10.99 18.19 -0.85
C HIS A 7 12.17 19.07 -1.26
N ASN A 8 11.94 20.01 -2.17
CA ASN A 8 12.87 21.08 -2.49
C ASN A 8 12.41 22.39 -1.85
N PRO A 9 13.14 22.93 -0.85
CA PRO A 9 12.78 24.21 -0.21
C PRO A 9 12.90 25.42 -1.16
N HIS A 10 13.65 25.29 -2.26
CA HIS A 10 13.72 26.32 -3.31
C HIS A 10 12.55 26.25 -4.31
N GLY A 11 11.66 25.27 -4.13
CA GLY A 11 10.50 25.03 -4.99
C GLY A 11 10.78 24.08 -6.16
N THR A 12 9.72 23.37 -6.58
CA THR A 12 9.67 22.58 -7.82
C THR A 12 8.31 22.77 -8.48
N PRO A 13 8.19 22.52 -9.78
CA PRO A 13 6.90 22.59 -10.48
C PRO A 13 5.94 21.46 -10.09
N THR A 14 6.39 20.47 -9.32
CA THR A 14 5.56 19.34 -8.91
C THR A 14 4.71 19.68 -7.67
N PRO A 15 3.54 19.04 -7.50
CA PRO A 15 2.70 19.25 -6.33
C PRO A 15 3.47 19.04 -5.03
N LYS A 16 3.19 19.89 -4.03
CA LYS A 16 3.81 19.83 -2.70
C LYS A 16 5.35 19.96 -2.73
N LEU A 17 5.94 20.52 -3.78
CA LEU A 17 7.38 20.78 -3.91
C LEU A 17 8.26 19.51 -3.85
N LEU A 18 7.79 18.40 -4.41
CA LEU A 18 8.55 17.15 -4.45
C LEU A 18 9.77 17.27 -5.37
N LYS A 19 10.86 16.58 -5.02
CA LYS A 19 12.11 16.63 -5.81
C LYS A 19 12.02 15.96 -7.18
N THR A 20 11.17 14.96 -7.33
CA THR A 20 11.00 14.22 -8.58
C THR A 20 9.66 14.54 -9.23
N THR A 21 9.38 13.90 -10.37
CA THR A 21 8.22 14.15 -11.22
C THR A 21 6.89 13.67 -10.63
N SER A 22 6.90 12.72 -9.70
CA SER A 22 5.69 12.17 -9.07
C SER A 22 5.96 11.70 -7.64
N VAL A 23 4.88 11.42 -6.90
CA VAL A 23 4.98 10.81 -5.57
C VAL A 23 5.73 9.48 -5.65
N ASN A 24 5.34 8.61 -6.58
CA ASN A 24 5.94 7.28 -6.74
C ASN A 24 7.42 7.37 -7.10
N GLU A 25 7.80 8.24 -8.04
CA GLU A 25 9.20 8.44 -8.39
C GLU A 25 10.01 8.98 -7.19
N THR A 26 9.40 9.79 -6.31
CA THR A 26 10.06 10.22 -5.07
C THR A 26 10.25 9.04 -4.13
N CYS A 27 9.27 8.16 -3.98
CA CYS A 27 9.41 6.96 -3.15
C CYS A 27 10.48 6.00 -3.72
N TYR A 28 10.54 5.84 -5.04
CA TYR A 28 11.48 4.94 -5.72
C TYR A 28 12.95 5.39 -5.63
N THR A 29 13.25 6.63 -5.24
CA THR A 29 14.63 7.04 -4.99
C THR A 29 15.26 6.26 -3.82
N CYS A 30 14.43 5.70 -2.93
CA CYS A 30 14.87 4.86 -1.82
C CYS A 30 14.25 3.45 -1.86
N HIS A 31 13.01 3.31 -2.33
CA HIS A 31 12.26 2.05 -2.42
C HIS A 31 12.24 1.50 -3.84
N ALA A 32 13.42 1.35 -4.45
CA ALA A 32 13.55 0.88 -5.83
C ALA A 32 12.95 -0.51 -6.05
N GLU A 33 12.91 -1.35 -5.00
CA GLU A 33 12.30 -2.68 -5.03
C GLU A 33 10.78 -2.68 -5.25
N LYS A 34 10.13 -1.51 -5.20
CA LYS A 34 8.68 -1.36 -5.40
C LYS A 34 8.31 -0.77 -6.77
N ARG A 35 9.30 -0.39 -7.59
CA ARG A 35 9.09 0.32 -8.86
C ARG A 35 8.36 -0.49 -9.93
N GLY A 36 8.52 -1.81 -9.92
CA GLY A 36 8.03 -2.67 -11.01
C GLY A 36 8.81 -2.48 -12.32
N PRO A 37 8.28 -2.99 -13.46
CA PRO A 37 6.98 -3.63 -13.57
C PRO A 37 6.93 -4.99 -12.87
N PHE A 38 5.80 -5.31 -12.26
CA PHE A 38 5.53 -6.66 -11.77
C PHE A 38 4.63 -7.42 -12.76
N LEU A 39 4.73 -8.76 -12.80
CA LEU A 39 3.79 -9.57 -13.59
C LEU A 39 2.34 -9.39 -13.11
N TRP A 40 2.18 -9.27 -11.80
CA TRP A 40 0.92 -9.08 -11.10
C TRP A 40 1.02 -7.84 -10.24
N GLU A 41 0.50 -6.72 -10.73
CA GLU A 41 0.56 -5.43 -10.02
C GLU A 41 -0.69 -5.22 -9.16
N HIS A 42 -0.54 -4.51 -8.04
CA HIS A 42 -1.66 -4.02 -7.27
C HIS A 42 -1.95 -2.57 -7.71
N PRO A 43 -3.04 -2.29 -8.44
CA PRO A 43 -3.23 -1.01 -9.13
C PRO A 43 -3.02 0.25 -8.26
N PRO A 44 -3.51 0.31 -7.00
CA PRO A 44 -3.31 1.49 -6.15
C PRO A 44 -1.84 1.83 -5.89
N VAL A 45 -0.95 0.83 -5.92
CA VAL A 45 0.49 1.02 -5.72
C VAL A 45 1.14 1.69 -6.92
N MET A 46 0.71 1.32 -8.13
CA MET A 46 1.22 1.89 -9.38
C MET A 46 0.78 3.33 -9.58
N GLU A 47 -0.41 3.67 -9.10
CA GLU A 47 -0.97 5.01 -9.20
C GLU A 47 -0.34 5.99 -8.20
N ASN A 48 -0.41 5.67 -6.90
CA ASN A 48 0.07 6.56 -5.85
C ASN A 48 0.33 5.82 -4.53
N CYS A 49 1.59 5.80 -4.07
CA CYS A 49 1.94 5.20 -2.77
C CYS A 49 1.13 5.79 -1.59
N THR A 50 0.67 7.04 -1.71
CA THR A 50 -0.10 7.73 -0.67
C THR A 50 -1.57 7.35 -0.59
N ASN A 51 -2.05 6.51 -1.50
CA ASN A 51 -3.38 5.88 -1.37
C ASN A 51 -3.46 5.06 -0.08
N CYS A 52 -2.36 4.38 0.29
CA CYS A 52 -2.29 3.56 1.49
C CYS A 52 -1.42 4.16 2.59
N HIS A 53 -0.38 4.94 2.24
CA HIS A 53 0.64 5.40 3.20
C HIS A 53 0.62 6.92 3.46
N ASP A 54 0.87 7.31 4.71
CA ASP A 54 1.19 8.69 5.09
C ASP A 54 2.72 8.88 5.16
N PRO A 55 3.34 9.65 4.25
CA PRO A 55 4.79 9.84 4.22
C PRO A 55 5.34 10.67 5.38
N HIS A 56 4.48 11.37 6.13
CA HIS A 56 4.87 12.13 7.33
C HIS A 56 4.69 11.33 8.62
N GLY A 57 4.11 10.13 8.53
CA GLY A 57 3.88 9.23 9.64
C GLY A 57 2.40 9.08 9.99
N SER A 58 2.08 7.95 10.61
CA SER A 58 0.73 7.63 11.08
C SER A 58 0.84 6.78 12.35
N ASN A 59 -0.24 6.75 13.14
CA ASN A 59 -0.37 5.88 14.30
C ASN A 59 -0.59 4.39 13.94
N HIS A 60 -0.66 4.07 12.64
CA HIS A 60 -0.84 2.73 12.13
C HIS A 60 0.49 2.13 11.63
N GLU A 61 0.63 0.81 11.74
CA GLU A 61 1.84 0.11 11.30
C GLU A 61 2.21 0.47 9.86
N LYS A 62 3.52 0.60 9.58
CA LYS A 62 4.04 0.94 8.24
C LYS A 62 3.48 2.26 7.70
N MET A 63 3.08 3.17 8.58
CA MET A 63 2.54 4.48 8.23
C MET A 63 1.28 4.37 7.34
N LEU A 64 0.39 3.42 7.61
CA LEU A 64 -0.85 3.30 6.84
C LEU A 64 -1.84 4.42 7.17
N ASN A 65 -2.63 4.86 6.20
CA ASN A 65 -3.70 5.87 6.40
C ASN A 65 -4.83 5.35 7.31
N LEU A 66 -5.08 4.03 7.27
CA LEU A 66 -6.05 3.33 8.12
C LEU A 66 -5.43 2.05 8.71
N PRO A 67 -5.93 1.54 9.84
CA PRO A 67 -5.45 0.27 10.39
C PRO A 67 -5.89 -0.90 9.50
N LYS A 68 -5.14 -2.00 9.56
CA LYS A 68 -5.61 -3.27 8.98
C LYS A 68 -6.77 -3.83 9.84
N PRO A 69 -7.77 -4.50 9.25
CA PRO A 69 -7.98 -4.75 7.81
C PRO A 69 -8.67 -3.59 7.06
N ARG A 70 -9.02 -2.48 7.73
CA ARG A 70 -9.85 -1.40 7.18
C ARG A 70 -9.27 -0.77 5.92
N VAL A 71 -7.95 -0.56 5.82
CA VAL A 71 -7.31 -0.02 4.60
C VAL A 71 -7.59 -0.88 3.36
N CYS A 72 -7.69 -2.20 3.51
CA CYS A 72 -8.00 -3.12 2.40
C CYS A 72 -9.49 -3.05 2.05
N GLN A 73 -10.35 -2.93 3.06
CA GLN A 73 -11.81 -2.80 2.91
C GLN A 73 -12.25 -1.43 2.40
N GLN A 74 -11.33 -0.52 2.05
CA GLN A 74 -11.72 0.70 1.34
C GLN A 74 -12.04 0.42 -0.13
N CYS A 75 -11.48 -0.66 -0.68
CA CYS A 75 -11.65 -1.05 -2.08
C CYS A 75 -12.15 -2.49 -2.23
N HIS A 76 -11.71 -3.41 -1.36
CA HIS A 76 -12.09 -4.82 -1.43
C HIS A 76 -13.37 -5.10 -0.63
N ASP A 77 -14.49 -4.63 -1.17
CA ASP A 77 -15.85 -4.81 -0.63
C ASP A 77 -16.64 -5.94 -1.33
N GLU A 78 -15.96 -6.90 -1.95
CA GLU A 78 -16.62 -8.04 -2.61
C GLU A 78 -17.29 -9.01 -1.60
N ASP A 79 -18.40 -9.65 -2.00
CA ASP A 79 -19.26 -10.59 -1.26
C ASP A 79 -18.59 -11.87 -0.69
N ARG A 80 -17.26 -11.95 -0.68
CA ARG A 80 -16.47 -13.10 -0.17
C ARG A 80 -15.98 -12.85 1.27
N HIS A 81 -14.95 -13.57 1.72
CA HIS A 81 -14.39 -13.42 3.07
C HIS A 81 -13.83 -12.02 3.44
N PRO A 82 -13.55 -11.06 2.53
CA PRO A 82 -13.16 -9.69 2.90
C PRO A 82 -14.26 -8.89 3.63
N THR A 83 -15.54 -9.09 3.25
CA THR A 83 -16.69 -8.31 3.73
C THR A 83 -17.33 -8.85 5.00
N ASN A 84 -17.05 -10.10 5.36
CA ASN A 84 -17.58 -10.69 6.58
C ASN A 84 -16.48 -11.40 7.39
N PRO A 85 -15.57 -10.63 8.01
CA PRO A 85 -14.50 -11.17 8.84
C PRO A 85 -15.02 -11.95 10.07
N GLN A 86 -16.33 -11.90 10.35
CA GLN A 86 -17.03 -12.63 11.42
C GLN A 86 -17.89 -13.80 10.92
N ARG A 87 -18.02 -14.05 9.61
CA ARG A 87 -18.91 -15.09 9.07
C ARG A 87 -18.50 -16.50 9.50
N VAL A 88 -17.23 -16.67 9.83
CA VAL A 88 -16.75 -17.86 10.53
C VAL A 88 -16.87 -17.57 12.02
N VAL A 89 -17.98 -17.97 12.62
CA VAL A 89 -18.20 -17.90 14.07
C VAL A 89 -17.01 -18.55 14.77
N GLY A 90 -16.27 -17.77 15.58
CA GLY A 90 -15.06 -18.23 16.28
C GLY A 90 -13.73 -18.03 15.55
N SER A 91 -13.71 -17.47 14.33
CA SER A 91 -12.46 -17.13 13.63
C SER A 91 -12.06 -15.67 13.81
N THR A 92 -10.93 -15.47 14.46
CA THR A 92 -10.25 -14.18 14.62
C THR A 92 -9.25 -13.89 13.50
N ARG A 93 -9.12 -14.82 12.52
CA ARG A 93 -8.06 -14.83 11.50
C ARG A 93 -7.97 -13.55 10.66
N PHE A 94 -9.10 -12.87 10.45
CA PHE A 94 -9.19 -11.64 9.65
C PHE A 94 -9.17 -10.36 10.50
N LEU A 95 -9.30 -10.47 11.82
CA LEU A 95 -9.42 -9.34 12.74
C LEU A 95 -8.15 -9.11 13.59
N PHE A 96 -7.31 -10.13 13.76
CA PHE A 96 -6.15 -10.07 14.65
C PHE A 96 -4.81 -10.27 13.90
N GLY A 97 -3.77 -9.57 14.37
CA GLY A 97 -2.42 -9.62 13.81
C GLY A 97 -2.32 -9.04 12.40
N ARG A 98 -1.55 -9.71 11.53
CA ARG A 98 -1.34 -9.30 10.13
C ARG A 98 -2.61 -9.44 9.25
N ALA A 99 -3.75 -9.89 9.80
CA ALA A 99 -5.06 -9.96 9.17
C ALA A 99 -5.01 -10.53 7.74
N CYS A 100 -5.38 -9.73 6.73
CA CYS A 100 -5.35 -10.07 5.31
C CYS A 100 -3.95 -10.48 4.85
N THR A 101 -2.91 -9.80 5.35
CA THR A 101 -1.50 -10.01 4.96
C THR A 101 -0.88 -11.30 5.51
N ASN A 102 -1.62 -12.08 6.32
CA ASN A 102 -1.22 -13.46 6.66
C ASN A 102 -1.25 -14.39 5.44
N CYS A 103 -2.17 -14.15 4.50
CA CYS A 103 -2.28 -14.92 3.26
C CYS A 103 -1.93 -14.06 2.04
N HIS A 104 -2.31 -12.79 2.05
CA HIS A 104 -2.05 -11.81 1.00
C HIS A 104 -0.79 -10.98 1.29
N PHE A 105 0.39 -11.61 1.30
CA PHE A 105 1.63 -10.93 1.71
C PHE A 105 2.25 -10.04 0.63
N ASN A 106 1.96 -10.29 -0.66
CA ASN A 106 2.50 -9.53 -1.80
C ASN A 106 1.62 -8.34 -2.20
N VAL A 107 1.31 -7.44 -1.26
CA VAL A 107 0.42 -6.28 -1.48
C VAL A 107 0.98 -5.19 -2.43
N HIS A 108 2.28 -5.26 -2.75
CA HIS A 108 2.95 -4.36 -3.69
C HIS A 108 3.16 -4.99 -5.07
N GLY A 109 2.58 -6.17 -5.31
CA GLY A 109 2.73 -6.92 -6.55
C GLY A 109 3.62 -8.15 -6.43
N SER A 110 3.55 -9.03 -7.45
CA SER A 110 4.26 -10.31 -7.50
C SER A 110 4.74 -10.64 -8.91
N ASN A 111 5.94 -11.23 -9.02
CA ASN A 111 6.48 -11.79 -10.26
C ASN A 111 6.30 -13.32 -10.36
N HIS A 112 5.62 -13.93 -9.39
CA HIS A 112 5.38 -15.37 -9.42
C HIS A 112 4.26 -15.69 -10.43
N PRO A 113 4.40 -16.70 -11.32
CA PRO A 113 3.35 -17.05 -12.29
C PRO A 113 1.98 -17.28 -11.65
N SER A 114 1.94 -17.93 -10.48
CA SER A 114 0.72 -18.14 -9.68
C SER A 114 0.30 -16.95 -8.79
N GLY A 115 0.81 -15.74 -9.06
CA GLY A 115 0.55 -14.54 -8.27
C GLY A 115 -0.78 -13.82 -8.57
N THR A 116 -1.59 -14.34 -9.49
CA THR A 116 -2.90 -13.78 -9.88
C THR A 116 -3.85 -13.54 -8.70
N GLY A 117 -3.72 -14.32 -7.63
CA GLY A 117 -4.53 -14.18 -6.42
C GLY A 117 -4.27 -12.92 -5.59
N PHE A 118 -3.21 -12.14 -5.92
CA PHE A 118 -2.86 -10.89 -5.23
C PHE A 118 -3.25 -9.61 -5.99
N VAL A 119 -3.86 -9.75 -7.17
CA VAL A 119 -4.32 -8.61 -8.02
C VAL A 119 -5.80 -8.26 -7.76
N ARG A 120 -6.48 -9.09 -6.97
CA ARG A 120 -7.93 -9.01 -6.70
C ARG A 120 -8.20 -8.35 -5.38
#